data_AF-A0A7Y0UVR3-F1
#
_entry.id   AF-A0A7Y0UVR3-F1
#
_cell.length_a   1.000
_cell.length_b   1.000
_cell.length_c   1.000
_cell.angle_alpha   90.00
_cell.angle_beta   90.00
_cell.angle_gamma   90.00
#
_symmetry.space_group_name_H-M   'P 1'
#
loop_
_entity.id
_entity.type
_entity.pdbx_description
1 polymer ?
#
loop_
_entity_poly.entity_id
_entity_poly.type
_entity_poly.pdbx_seq_one_letter_code
_entity_poly.pdbx_strand_id
1 'polypeptide(L)'
;MSSQGSIQFSEKAQVKPHELETARKLSDSGFNVLFRGIDYTVGVKNPDIEIDGDTWEIKAPKGSSKNTISEQFKRARKQSNRLVLDLGRCAIRDELAIEQAVRRFYGQSRIVEMIIIDKTGKALKYTL
;
A
#
# COMPACT_ATOMS: atom_id res chain seq x y z
N MET A 1 13.59 20.44 -4.39
CA MET A 1 12.70 20.09 -3.26
C MET A 1 11.47 19.45 -3.87
N SER A 2 11.28 18.14 -3.71
CA SER A 2 9.98 17.57 -4.05
C SER A 2 8.97 18.16 -3.06
N SER A 3 7.89 18.74 -3.57
CA SER A 3 6.84 19.28 -2.71
C SER A 3 6.23 18.15 -1.88
N GLN A 4 6.04 18.39 -0.59
CA GLN A 4 5.29 17.48 0.28
C GLN A 4 3.89 17.27 -0.32
N GLY A 5 3.41 16.03 -0.28
CA GLY A 5 2.07 15.66 -0.71
C GLY A 5 0.99 16.11 0.29
N SER A 6 -0.19 15.53 0.17
CA SER A 6 -1.33 15.84 1.03
C SER A 6 -2.01 14.58 1.56
N ILE A 7 -2.70 14.71 2.70
CA ILE A 7 -3.55 13.65 3.26
C ILE A 7 -4.92 14.25 3.51
N GLN A 8 -5.93 13.68 2.87
CA GLN A 8 -7.33 14.08 2.98
C GLN A 8 -8.18 12.90 3.45
N PHE A 9 -9.33 13.20 4.03
CA PHE A 9 -10.27 12.21 4.54
C PHE A 9 -11.66 12.55 4.03
N SER A 10 -12.35 11.56 3.49
CA SER A 10 -13.79 11.66 3.26
C SER A 10 -14.56 11.58 4.58
N GLU A 11 -15.79 12.09 4.59
CA GLU A 11 -16.63 12.19 5.82
C GLU A 11 -16.82 10.86 6.56
N LYS A 12 -16.80 9.73 5.86
CA LYS A 12 -17.04 8.39 6.42
C LYS A 12 -15.77 7.53 6.50
N ALA A 13 -14.59 8.14 6.42
CA ALA A 13 -13.34 7.41 6.47
C ALA A 13 -13.13 6.78 7.86
N GLN A 14 -12.90 5.47 7.88
CA GLN A 14 -12.49 4.74 9.09
C GLN A 14 -11.05 4.27 8.89
N VAL A 15 -10.10 4.93 9.55
CA VAL A 15 -8.67 4.73 9.30
C VAL A 15 -8.01 4.02 10.47
N LYS A 16 -7.30 2.93 10.20
CA LYS A 16 -6.49 2.26 11.22
C LYS A 16 -5.19 3.03 11.45
N PRO A 17 -4.60 3.02 12.66
CA PRO A 17 -3.38 3.77 12.96
C PRO A 17 -2.21 3.54 11.98
N HIS A 18 -2.05 2.32 11.49
CA HIS A 18 -0.98 1.97 10.57
C HIS A 18 -1.25 2.36 9.12
N GLU A 19 -2.51 2.52 8.73
CA GLU A 19 -2.88 3.07 7.42
C GLU A 19 -2.56 4.57 7.41
N LEU A 20 -2.84 5.28 8.52
CA LEU A 20 -2.44 6.68 8.68
C LEU A 20 -0.91 6.85 8.67
N GLU A 21 -0.17 5.95 9.32
CA GLU A 21 1.30 5.94 9.27
C GLU A 21 1.81 5.75 7.84
N THR A 22 1.21 4.82 7.08
CA THR A 22 1.52 4.61 5.65
C THR A 22 1.26 5.89 4.85
N ALA A 23 0.10 6.53 5.05
CA ALA A 23 -0.27 7.76 4.34
C ALA A 23 0.69 8.93 4.64
N ARG A 24 1.22 9.03 5.87
CA ARG A 24 2.25 10.03 6.20
C ARG A 24 3.52 9.82 5.38
N LYS A 25 4.04 8.59 5.33
CA LYS A 25 5.23 8.26 4.53
C LYS A 25 5.03 8.54 3.03
N LEU A 26 3.83 8.27 2.52
CA LEU A 26 3.45 8.58 1.13
C LEU A 26 3.42 10.10 0.89
N SER A 27 2.79 10.87 1.78
CA SER A 27 2.75 12.34 1.69
C SER A 27 4.16 12.94 1.77
N ASP A 28 5.01 12.45 2.67
CA ASP A 28 6.40 12.89 2.79
C ASP A 28 7.22 12.56 1.52
N SER A 29 6.79 11.55 0.77
CA SER A 29 7.34 11.19 -0.55
C SER A 29 6.69 11.94 -1.72
N GLY A 30 5.75 12.85 -1.46
CA GLY A 30 5.11 13.73 -2.45
C GLY A 30 3.77 13.25 -3.01
N PHE A 31 3.22 12.14 -2.50
CA PHE A 31 1.94 11.59 -2.99
C PHE A 31 0.72 12.28 -2.36
N ASN A 32 -0.35 12.49 -3.12
CA ASN A 32 -1.62 12.96 -2.58
C ASN A 32 -2.50 11.78 -2.21
N VAL A 33 -2.80 11.63 -0.93
CA VAL A 33 -3.56 10.51 -0.38
C VAL A 33 -4.95 10.98 0.05
N LEU A 34 -5.98 10.24 -0.36
CA LEU A 34 -7.36 10.42 0.11
C LEU A 34 -7.86 9.13 0.75
N PHE A 35 -8.22 9.17 2.04
CA PHE A 35 -8.91 8.07 2.70
C PHE A 35 -10.39 8.03 2.29
N ARG A 36 -10.80 6.91 1.71
CA ARG A 36 -12.17 6.70 1.24
C ARG A 36 -13.11 6.35 2.40
N GLY A 37 -14.37 6.70 2.19
CA GLY A 37 -15.45 6.35 3.12
C GLY A 37 -15.87 4.92 2.86
N ILE A 38 -16.31 4.23 3.90
CA ILE A 38 -16.83 2.87 3.74
C ILE A 38 -18.17 2.93 3.00
N ASP A 39 -18.25 2.21 1.89
CA ASP A 39 -19.49 1.87 1.21
C ASP A 39 -20.01 0.53 1.75
N TYR A 40 -21.20 0.56 2.36
CA TYR A 40 -21.86 -0.60 2.97
C TYR A 40 -22.70 -1.41 1.98
N THR A 41 -22.71 -1.04 0.70
CA THR A 41 -23.41 -1.76 -0.35
C THR A 41 -22.81 -3.16 -0.53
N VAL A 42 -23.67 -4.19 -0.52
CA VAL A 42 -23.24 -5.59 -0.61
C VAL A 42 -22.45 -5.82 -1.90
N GLY A 43 -21.24 -6.37 -1.77
CA GLY A 43 -20.38 -6.70 -2.90
C GLY A 43 -19.47 -5.56 -3.37
N VAL A 44 -19.62 -4.34 -2.83
CA VAL A 44 -18.70 -3.23 -3.12
C VAL A 44 -17.37 -3.46 -2.41
N LYS A 45 -16.28 -3.26 -3.15
CA LYS A 45 -14.92 -3.29 -2.60
C LYS A 45 -14.61 -1.93 -2.00
N ASN A 46 -13.99 -1.95 -0.83
CA ASN A 46 -13.56 -0.76 -0.11
C ASN A 46 -12.04 -0.75 -0.07
N PRO A 47 -11.36 -0.34 -1.16
CA PRO A 47 -9.91 -0.13 -1.13
C PRO A 47 -9.58 0.95 -0.10
N ASP A 48 -8.43 0.81 0.57
CA ASP A 48 -8.10 1.63 1.73
C ASP A 48 -8.00 3.12 1.42
N ILE A 49 -7.40 3.48 0.26
CA ILE A 49 -7.11 4.86 -0.12
C ILE A 49 -7.20 5.10 -1.62
N GLU A 50 -7.24 6.37 -1.99
CA GLU A 50 -6.82 6.86 -3.31
C GLU A 50 -5.46 7.53 -3.22
N ILE A 51 -4.63 7.31 -4.23
CA ILE A 51 -3.37 8.04 -4.44
C ILE A 51 -3.44 8.68 -5.81
N ASP A 52 -3.39 10.01 -5.86
CA ASP A 52 -3.50 10.81 -7.08
C ASP A 52 -4.73 10.44 -7.94
N GLY A 53 -5.84 10.08 -7.29
CA GLY A 53 -7.13 9.73 -7.91
C GLY A 53 -7.33 8.25 -8.26
N ASP A 54 -6.29 7.42 -8.14
CA ASP A 54 -6.39 5.97 -8.36
C ASP A 54 -6.60 5.22 -7.05
N THR A 55 -7.35 4.11 -7.05
CA THR A 55 -7.59 3.31 -5.83
C THR A 55 -6.45 2.34 -5.52
N TRP A 56 -6.03 2.29 -4.25
CA TRP A 56 -4.94 1.44 -3.78
C TRP A 56 -5.35 0.65 -2.54
N GLU A 57 -4.81 -0.56 -2.43
CA GLU A 57 -4.88 -1.38 -1.21
C GLU A 57 -3.58 -1.23 -0.41
N ILE A 58 -3.69 -0.93 0.89
CA ILE A 58 -2.57 -0.89 1.82
C ILE A 58 -2.35 -2.28 2.45
N LYS A 59 -1.09 -2.70 2.51
CA LYS A 59 -0.65 -3.86 3.30
C LYS A 59 0.60 -3.48 4.10
N ALA A 60 0.49 -3.58 5.41
CA ALA A 60 1.60 -3.34 6.34
C ALA A 60 1.86 -4.58 7.21
N PRO A 61 2.48 -5.65 6.66
CA PRO A 61 2.62 -6.93 7.33
C PRO A 61 3.53 -6.86 8.56
N LYS A 62 3.25 -7.70 9.56
CA LYS A 62 4.10 -7.88 10.76
C LYS A 62 4.91 -9.19 10.78
N GLY A 63 4.62 -10.11 9.85
CA GLY A 63 5.19 -11.46 9.86
C GLY A 63 6.68 -11.51 9.48
N SER A 64 7.32 -12.63 9.81
CA SER A 64 8.73 -12.95 9.52
C SER A 64 8.92 -14.13 8.57
N SER A 65 7.83 -14.83 8.19
CA SER A 65 7.91 -16.06 7.39
C SER A 65 8.22 -15.79 5.91
N LYS A 66 8.76 -16.79 5.21
CA LYS A 66 8.98 -16.77 3.75
C LYS A 66 7.70 -16.52 2.92
N ASN A 67 6.53 -16.77 3.49
CA ASN A 67 5.24 -16.58 2.81
C ASN A 67 4.62 -15.20 3.06
N THR A 68 5.19 -14.40 3.97
CA THR A 68 4.60 -13.14 4.44
C THR A 68 4.26 -12.19 3.29
N ILE A 69 5.20 -12.00 2.35
CA ILE A 69 5.02 -11.11 1.20
C ILE A 69 4.01 -11.70 0.21
N SER A 70 4.15 -12.99 -0.15
CA SER A 70 3.25 -13.66 -1.09
C SER A 70 1.79 -13.63 -0.64
N GLU A 71 1.53 -13.79 0.66
CA GLU A 71 0.18 -13.69 1.22
C GLU A 71 -0.41 -12.28 1.11
N GLN A 72 0.42 -11.22 1.18
CA GLN A 72 -0.08 -9.86 0.97
C GLN A 72 -0.58 -9.66 -0.46
N PHE A 73 0.17 -10.14 -1.47
CA PHE A 73 -0.26 -10.09 -2.87
C PHE A 73 -1.56 -10.88 -3.11
N LYS A 74 -1.68 -12.08 -2.52
CA LYS A 74 -2.90 -12.91 -2.66
C LYS A 74 -4.14 -12.19 -2.11
N ARG A 75 -3.99 -11.43 -1.02
CA ARG A 75 -5.07 -10.66 -0.40
C ARG A 75 -5.36 -9.38 -1.17
N ALA A 76 -4.33 -8.60 -1.50
CA ALA A 76 -4.46 -7.30 -2.15
C ALA A 76 -5.12 -7.38 -3.53
N ARG A 77 -4.74 -8.38 -4.35
CA ARG A 77 -5.31 -8.57 -5.70
C ARG A 77 -6.83 -8.80 -5.72
N LYS A 78 -7.42 -9.15 -4.58
CA LYS A 78 -8.88 -9.28 -4.46
C LYS A 78 -9.57 -7.92 -4.39
N GLN A 79 -8.90 -6.91 -3.83
CA GLN A 79 -9.45 -5.59 -3.54
C GLN A 79 -9.12 -4.56 -4.62
N SER A 80 -7.84 -4.43 -5.00
CA SER A 80 -7.40 -3.47 -6.02
C SER A 80 -6.40 -4.12 -6.99
N ASN A 81 -6.19 -3.47 -8.14
CA ASN A 81 -5.08 -3.70 -9.07
C ASN A 81 -3.82 -2.90 -8.67
N ARG A 82 -3.85 -2.13 -7.59
CA ARG A 82 -2.71 -1.37 -7.07
C ARG A 82 -2.45 -1.67 -5.60
N LEU A 83 -1.18 -1.79 -5.25
CA LEU A 83 -0.74 -2.22 -3.92
C LEU A 83 0.26 -1.23 -3.32
N VAL A 84 -0.02 -0.73 -2.12
CA VAL A 84 1.00 -0.16 -1.24
C VAL A 84 1.46 -1.22 -0.25
N LEU A 85 2.75 -1.55 -0.26
CA LEU A 85 3.37 -2.48 0.69
C LEU A 85 4.29 -1.70 1.64
N ASP A 86 3.82 -1.42 2.86
CA ASP A 86 4.60 -0.75 3.91
C ASP A 86 5.35 -1.78 4.77
N LEU A 87 6.68 -1.78 4.66
CA LEU A 87 7.57 -2.70 5.36
C LEU A 87 7.97 -2.20 6.76
N GLY A 88 7.53 -1.02 7.20
CA GLY A 88 7.92 -0.39 8.46
C GLY A 88 7.71 -1.27 9.70
N ARG A 89 6.71 -2.16 9.66
CA ARG A 89 6.43 -3.12 10.75
C ARG A 89 6.78 -4.57 10.41
N CYS A 90 7.35 -4.81 9.23
CA CYS A 90 7.69 -6.14 8.77
C CYS A 90 8.95 -6.63 9.47
N ALA A 91 8.92 -7.87 9.97
CA ALA A 91 10.07 -8.46 10.63
C ALA A 91 11.18 -8.90 9.64
N ILE A 92 10.84 -9.08 8.36
CA ILE A 92 11.82 -9.39 7.30
C ILE A 92 12.69 -8.15 7.04
N ARG A 93 13.99 -8.34 6.76
CA ARG A 93 14.90 -7.25 6.37
C ARG A 93 14.46 -6.66 5.02
N ASP A 94 14.59 -5.35 4.85
CA ASP A 94 14.09 -4.64 3.67
C ASP A 94 14.62 -5.22 2.36
N GLU A 95 15.93 -5.46 2.26
CA GLU A 95 16.57 -6.09 1.09
C GLU A 95 15.80 -7.33 0.61
N LEU A 96 15.56 -8.27 1.53
CA LEU A 96 14.90 -9.53 1.22
C LEU A 96 13.40 -9.36 0.96
N ALA A 97 12.73 -8.48 1.70
CA ALA A 97 11.30 -8.21 1.52
C ALA A 97 11.02 -7.52 0.17
N ILE A 98 11.86 -6.56 -0.20
CA ILE A 98 11.83 -5.85 -1.48
C ILE A 98 12.09 -6.83 -2.62
N GLU A 99 13.14 -7.64 -2.55
CA GLU A 99 13.45 -8.66 -3.56
C GLU A 99 12.26 -9.60 -3.79
N GLN A 100 11.67 -10.12 -2.71
CA GLN A 100 10.48 -10.98 -2.78
C GLN A 100 9.27 -10.26 -3.40
N ALA A 101 9.03 -9.01 -3.03
CA ALA A 101 7.91 -8.21 -3.52
C ALA A 101 8.07 -7.91 -5.01
N VAL A 102 9.24 -7.46 -5.44
CA VAL A 102 9.57 -7.14 -6.84
C VAL A 102 9.45 -8.38 -7.71
N ARG A 103 10.05 -9.50 -7.31
CA ARG A 103 9.92 -10.78 -8.03
C ARG A 103 8.45 -11.20 -8.14
N ARG A 104 7.68 -11.04 -7.06
CA ARG A 104 6.26 -11.41 -7.05
C ARG A 104 5.43 -10.51 -7.97
N PHE A 105 5.71 -9.21 -7.99
CA PHE A 105 5.03 -8.19 -8.79
C PHE A 105 5.20 -8.46 -10.28
N TYR A 106 6.43 -8.64 -10.76
CA TYR A 106 6.68 -8.95 -12.17
C TYR A 106 6.29 -10.37 -12.58
N GLY A 107 6.11 -11.29 -11.62
CA GLY A 107 5.64 -12.66 -11.88
C GLY A 107 4.11 -12.83 -11.98
N GLN A 108 3.34 -11.76 -12.14
CA GLN A 108 1.87 -11.77 -12.22
C GLN A 108 1.35 -10.54 -12.96
N SER A 109 0.06 -10.53 -13.32
CA SER A 109 -0.58 -9.46 -14.12
C SER A 109 -1.75 -8.75 -13.45
N ARG A 110 -2.12 -9.12 -12.22
CA ARG A 110 -3.35 -8.62 -11.57
C ARG A 110 -3.12 -7.35 -10.74
N ILE A 111 -1.93 -7.21 -10.14
CA ILE A 111 -1.45 -5.96 -9.57
C ILE A 111 -0.59 -5.29 -10.64
N VAL A 112 -1.01 -4.13 -11.15
CA VAL A 112 -0.36 -3.41 -12.25
C VAL A 112 0.53 -2.27 -11.78
N GLU A 113 0.30 -1.79 -10.56
CA GLU A 113 1.17 -0.80 -9.91
C GLU A 113 1.42 -1.20 -8.46
N MET A 114 2.64 -0.95 -7.99
CA MET A 114 3.03 -1.21 -6.62
C MET A 114 3.88 -0.06 -6.08
N ILE A 115 3.61 0.38 -4.87
CA ILE A 115 4.50 1.23 -4.09
C ILE A 115 5.03 0.39 -2.94
N ILE A 116 6.35 0.32 -2.80
CA ILE A 116 6.99 -0.27 -1.61
C ILE A 116 7.51 0.88 -0.75
N ILE A 117 7.20 0.84 0.54
CA ILE A 117 7.78 1.74 1.53
C ILE A 117 8.72 0.93 2.42
N ASP A 118 9.99 1.29 2.46
CA ASP A 118 10.99 0.64 3.32
C ASP A 118 10.87 1.11 4.79
N LYS A 119 11.66 0.52 5.69
CA LYS A 119 11.61 0.88 7.12
C LYS A 119 12.11 2.28 7.43
N THR A 120 12.82 2.93 6.51
CA THR A 120 13.23 4.33 6.64
C THR A 120 12.11 5.30 6.25
N GLY A 121 11.03 4.78 5.63
CA GLY A 121 9.91 5.58 5.14
C GLY A 121 10.04 5.99 3.68
N LYS A 122 11.08 5.55 2.97
CA LYS A 122 11.27 5.87 1.56
C LYS A 122 10.31 5.04 0.70
N ALA A 123 9.52 5.72 -0.12
CA ALA A 123 8.61 5.10 -1.08
C ALA A 123 9.26 4.94 -2.47
N LEU A 124 9.09 3.77 -3.09
CA LEU A 124 9.48 3.49 -4.47
C LEU A 124 8.30 2.90 -5.25
N LYS A 125 8.00 3.48 -6.41
CA LYS A 125 6.90 3.06 -7.28
C LYS A 125 7.39 2.15 -8.42
N TYR A 126 6.62 1.11 -8.71
CA TYR A 126 6.82 0.12 -9.75
C TYR A 126 5.54 -0.01 -10.59
N THR A 127 5.70 -0.22 -11.88
CA THR A 127 4.61 -0.37 -12.85
C THR A 127 4.91 -1.54 -13.79
N LEU A 128 3.87 -2.27 -14.22
CA LEU A 128 3.95 -3.33 -15.25
C LEU A 128 3.81 -2.75 -16.66
#